data_AF-A0A1S0U8T2-F1
#
_entry.id   AF-A0A1S0U8T2-F1
#
_cell.length_a   1.000
_cell.length_b   1.000
_cell.length_c   1.000
_cell.angle_alpha   90.00
_cell.angle_beta   90.00
_cell.angle_gamma   90.00
#
_symmetry.space_group_name_H-M   'P 1'
#
loop_
_entity.id
_entity.type
_entity.pdbx_description
1 polymer ?
#
loop_
_entity_poly.entity_id
_entity_poly.type
_entity_poly.pdbx_seq_one_letter_code
_entity_poly.pdbx_strand_id
1 'polypeptide(L)'
;MIAVAALQFIRIYDLNPANIPSTFEFILPMGDVTELAFGRRNDGLTVIIVLSSAGHLYTEELEKARRADGASYFMTTTLQLPTTSTAISMHYSEEIRFLFVSMENNTYVLHFNGTEFEEAKGLPFDFPLVNWCECAGVFAALSHPSCGSVVFLYPYGNTLYTQTKTLTDPATAQCMLLGSDCVSQLLIQVLANQNLQLFRSCWLMEPDFWVKDVERSMLETEVRPCTVMEDEIPEPDMVTVFEQCRPIQKLEFYSKALEQVYDTAELTKRIISSGMSVVCLKQKEFEVVVKNLDWNCIMCALRIEVTPDKCPTAVTVFGKKINLQAKTSRMFDIRFTRKQSVSCNNEVTLNFTCNNVPAQIWSIKVFGKTKKEFGFPTASYRFDQIITLPEQLVASFISTCYRLHSCTKRKRMDWLLPLALKFTAPDFEHVTVNHRALILLRHLSPSASSFLEQKDAALFSSLSSHRNAGTLQMSLFNAFATQLKVMTLHRVASFHQLIKRR
;
A
#
# COMPACT_ATOMS: atom_id res chain seq x y z
N MET A 1 23.42 -10.72 2.61
CA MET A 1 24.24 -10.15 3.70
C MET A 1 23.40 -9.14 4.44
N ILE A 2 23.57 -9.00 5.76
CA ILE A 2 22.97 -7.93 6.58
C ILE A 2 24.11 -7.16 7.24
N ALA A 3 24.08 -5.83 7.14
CA ALA A 3 24.97 -4.95 7.90
C ALA A 3 24.26 -4.43 9.16
N VAL A 4 24.99 -4.38 10.26
CA VAL A 4 24.60 -3.77 11.52
C VAL A 4 25.64 -2.72 11.86
N ALA A 5 25.21 -1.45 11.93
CA ALA A 5 26.06 -0.34 12.32
C ALA A 5 25.72 0.14 13.74
N ALA A 6 26.74 0.47 14.52
CA ALA A 6 26.60 1.05 15.86
C ALA A 6 27.79 1.97 16.15
N LEU A 7 27.52 3.27 16.32
CA LEU A 7 28.56 4.31 16.46
C LEU A 7 29.56 4.18 15.31
N GLN A 8 30.84 3.94 15.61
CA GLN A 8 31.92 3.82 14.63
C GLN A 8 32.08 2.41 14.04
N PHE A 9 31.30 1.43 14.50
CA PHE A 9 31.46 0.02 14.15
C PHE A 9 30.41 -0.44 13.15
N ILE A 10 30.84 -1.25 12.18
CA ILE A 10 29.95 -1.94 11.23
C ILE A 10 30.30 -3.42 11.24
N ARG A 11 29.30 -4.27 11.46
CA ARG A 11 29.42 -5.73 11.29
C ARG A 11 28.51 -6.22 10.20
N ILE A 12 29.02 -7.07 9.33
CA ILE A 12 28.27 -7.62 8.20
C ILE A 12 28.22 -9.13 8.36
N TYR A 13 27.00 -9.67 8.36
CA TYR A 13 26.70 -11.08 8.49
C TYR A 13 26.29 -11.65 7.13
N ASP A 14 26.97 -12.71 6.70
CA ASP A 14 26.45 -13.56 5.63
C ASP A 14 25.34 -14.46 6.20
N LEU A 15 24.17 -14.44 5.57
CA LEU A 15 23.00 -15.21 6.02
C LEU A 15 22.94 -16.60 5.38
N ASN A 16 23.91 -16.96 4.54
CA ASN A 16 23.94 -18.27 3.92
C ASN A 16 24.24 -19.36 4.96
N PRO A 17 23.31 -20.31 5.22
CA PRO A 17 23.47 -21.33 6.27
C PRO A 17 24.59 -22.34 5.98
N ALA A 18 25.13 -22.39 4.76
CA ALA A 18 26.18 -23.31 4.35
C ALA A 18 27.61 -22.82 4.68
N ASN A 19 27.79 -21.52 4.95
CA ASN A 19 29.09 -20.94 5.27
C ASN A 19 29.19 -20.67 6.78
N ILE A 20 30.37 -20.93 7.38
CA ILE A 20 30.75 -20.37 8.69
C ILE A 20 30.48 -18.86 8.63
N PRO A 21 29.92 -18.21 9.67
CA PRO A 21 29.58 -16.80 9.60
C PRO A 21 30.85 -15.96 9.40
N SER A 22 31.22 -15.70 8.15
CA SER A 22 32.26 -14.73 7.84
C SER A 22 31.68 -13.37 8.21
N THR A 23 32.08 -12.88 9.38
CA THR A 23 31.67 -11.59 9.89
C THR A 23 32.71 -10.59 9.40
N PHE A 24 32.32 -9.68 8.50
CA PHE A 24 33.19 -8.56 8.15
C PHE A 24 33.00 -7.49 9.22
N GLU A 25 34.09 -7.03 9.81
CA GLU A 25 34.06 -5.95 10.80
C GLU A 25 34.83 -4.74 10.29
N PHE A 26 34.16 -3.59 10.18
CA PHE A 26 34.73 -2.32 9.78
C PHE A 26 34.64 -1.30 10.92
N ILE A 27 35.67 -0.45 11.03
CA ILE A 27 35.71 0.67 11.98
C ILE A 27 35.97 1.96 11.22
N LEU A 28 35.17 2.99 11.51
CA LEU A 28 35.36 4.32 10.97
C LEU A 28 36.44 5.07 11.78
N PRO A 29 37.42 5.71 11.10
CA PRO A 29 38.41 6.54 11.78
C PRO A 29 37.83 7.80 12.43
N MET A 30 36.80 8.41 11.82
CA MET A 30 36.22 9.67 12.29
C MET A 30 34.71 9.74 12.07
N GLY A 31 34.01 10.20 13.11
CA GLY A 31 32.55 10.29 13.14
C GLY A 31 31.88 8.93 13.32
N ASP A 32 30.59 8.97 13.62
CA ASP A 32 29.75 7.78 13.77
C ASP A 32 29.07 7.45 12.43
N VAL A 33 28.76 6.18 12.21
CA VAL A 33 28.03 5.73 11.03
C VAL A 33 26.62 6.34 11.04
N THR A 34 26.33 7.15 10.02
CA THR A 34 24.98 7.71 9.81
C THR A 34 24.17 6.81 8.90
N GLU A 35 24.73 6.50 7.73
CA GLU A 35 24.12 5.64 6.73
C GLU A 35 25.17 4.80 6.00
N LEU A 36 24.73 3.67 5.45
CA LEU A 36 25.58 2.75 4.71
C LEU A 36 24.83 2.17 3.51
N ALA A 37 25.57 1.86 2.45
CA ALA A 37 25.07 1.20 1.27
C ALA A 37 26.07 0.18 0.72
N PHE A 38 25.57 -0.76 -0.07
CA PHE A 38 26.39 -1.70 -0.82
C PHE A 38 26.37 -1.33 -2.30
N GLY A 39 27.52 -1.45 -2.95
CA GLY A 39 27.64 -1.32 -4.40
C GLY A 39 28.32 -2.54 -4.99
N ARG A 40 28.03 -2.82 -6.26
CA ARG A 40 28.70 -3.88 -7.02
C ARG A 40 29.53 -3.28 -8.14
N ARG A 41 30.81 -3.62 -8.16
CA ARG A 41 31.75 -3.27 -9.22
C ARG A 41 31.56 -4.15 -10.46
N ASN A 42 32.09 -3.69 -11.59
CA ASN A 42 32.05 -4.41 -12.86
C ASN A 42 32.86 -5.72 -12.83
N ASP A 43 33.90 -5.78 -11.98
CA ASP A 43 34.70 -6.99 -11.73
C ASP A 43 33.97 -8.01 -10.80
N GLY A 44 32.76 -7.69 -10.35
CA GLY A 44 31.95 -8.54 -9.48
C GLY A 44 32.22 -8.35 -7.98
N LEU A 45 33.19 -7.52 -7.60
CA LEU A 45 33.48 -7.24 -6.19
C LEU A 45 32.40 -6.36 -5.57
N THR A 46 32.10 -6.62 -4.29
CA THR A 46 31.16 -5.80 -3.52
C THR A 46 31.95 -4.73 -2.75
N VAL A 47 31.50 -3.49 -2.85
CA VAL A 47 32.03 -2.36 -2.09
C VAL A 47 31.02 -1.93 -1.04
N ILE A 48 31.51 -1.49 0.12
CA ILE A 48 30.72 -0.82 1.13
C ILE A 48 30.96 0.68 1.04
N ILE A 49 29.89 1.46 1.13
CA ILE A 49 29.89 2.93 1.11
C ILE A 49 29.30 3.38 2.44
N VAL A 50 29.99 4.26 3.16
CA VAL A 50 29.57 4.68 4.50
C VAL A 50 29.69 6.19 4.64
N LEU A 51 28.61 6.83 5.07
CA LEU A 51 28.59 8.24 5.46
C LEU A 51 28.79 8.37 6.97
N SER A 52 29.79 9.14 7.40
CA SER A 52 30.00 9.44 8.81
C SER A 52 29.31 10.72 9.24
N SER A 53 29.01 10.86 10.54
CA SER A 53 28.37 12.05 11.12
C SER A 53 29.16 13.33 10.91
N ALA A 54 30.49 13.21 10.76
CA ALA A 54 31.39 14.31 10.42
C ALA A 54 31.38 14.70 8.93
N GLY A 55 30.59 14.02 8.10
CA GLY A 55 30.49 14.27 6.66
C GLY A 55 31.55 13.58 5.81
N HIS A 56 32.28 12.60 6.36
CA HIS A 56 33.24 11.83 5.57
C HIS A 56 32.56 10.64 4.91
N LEU A 57 32.83 10.46 3.62
CA LEU A 57 32.34 9.35 2.83
C LEU A 57 33.45 8.30 2.66
N TYR A 58 33.31 7.16 3.32
CA TYR A 58 34.26 6.04 3.24
C TYR A 58 33.80 5.02 2.20
N THR A 59 34.73 4.47 1.43
CA THR A 59 34.44 3.38 0.49
C THR A 59 35.50 2.30 0.56
N GLU A 60 35.12 1.04 0.78
CA GLU A 60 36.09 -0.05 0.82
C GLU A 60 35.55 -1.30 0.13
N GLU A 61 36.47 -2.11 -0.40
CA GLU A 61 36.13 -3.44 -0.89
C GLU A 61 35.83 -4.38 0.28
N LEU A 62 34.72 -5.10 0.21
CA LEU A 62 34.28 -5.97 1.28
C LEU A 62 35.31 -7.06 1.62
N GLU A 63 35.96 -7.63 0.60
CA GLU A 63 36.96 -8.68 0.76
C GLU A 63 38.25 -8.21 1.47
N LYS A 64 38.54 -6.91 1.54
CA LYS A 64 39.70 -6.41 2.30
C LYS A 64 39.56 -6.70 3.79
N ALA A 65 38.35 -6.62 4.34
CA ALA A 65 38.10 -6.97 5.74
C ALA A 65 38.24 -8.49 6.00
N ARG A 66 37.97 -9.35 5.01
CA ARG A 66 38.24 -10.80 5.14
C ARG A 66 39.73 -11.12 5.26
N ARG A 67 40.59 -10.29 4.65
CA ARG A 67 42.05 -10.42 4.75
C ARG A 67 42.61 -10.01 6.12
N ALA A 68 41.80 -9.36 6.96
CA ALA A 68 42.20 -8.93 8.31
C ALA A 68 42.13 -10.07 9.36
N ASP A 69 41.89 -11.32 8.95
CA ASP A 69 41.96 -12.54 9.79
C ASP A 69 41.27 -12.42 11.16
N GLY A 70 40.04 -11.92 11.16
CA GLY A 70 39.20 -11.78 12.36
C GLY A 70 39.44 -10.49 13.17
N ALA A 71 40.39 -9.64 12.79
CA ALA A 71 40.53 -8.30 13.33
C ALA A 71 39.62 -7.29 12.61
N SER A 72 39.23 -6.23 13.32
CA SER A 72 38.44 -5.14 12.76
C SER A 72 39.24 -4.35 11.73
N TYR A 73 38.67 -4.14 10.55
CA TYR A 73 39.30 -3.40 9.46
C TYR A 73 39.01 -1.90 9.58
N PHE A 74 40.04 -1.09 9.79
CA PHE A 74 39.91 0.36 9.76
C PHE A 74 39.71 0.85 8.33
N MET A 75 38.61 1.55 8.06
CA MET A 75 38.35 2.11 6.74
C MET A 75 39.36 3.22 6.47
N THR A 76 40.08 3.15 5.34
CA THR A 76 41.16 4.10 5.03
C THR A 76 40.86 4.96 3.82
N THR A 77 40.07 4.44 2.89
CA THR A 77 39.76 5.08 1.63
C THR A 77 38.56 6.00 1.79
N THR A 78 38.79 7.31 1.63
CA THR A 78 37.76 8.35 1.67
C THR A 78 37.52 8.94 0.29
N LEU A 79 36.26 9.12 -0.06
CA LEU A 79 35.83 9.87 -1.23
C LEU A 79 35.82 11.36 -0.88
N GLN A 80 36.49 12.15 -1.71
CA GLN A 80 36.61 13.59 -1.50
C GLN A 80 35.34 14.29 -1.97
N LEU A 81 34.73 15.05 -1.06
CA LEU A 81 33.60 15.92 -1.34
C LEU A 81 34.06 17.39 -1.32
N PRO A 82 33.45 18.28 -2.12
CA PRO A 82 33.92 19.67 -2.26
C PRO A 82 33.98 20.43 -0.93
N THR A 83 32.97 20.23 -0.09
CA THR A 83 32.96 20.69 1.30
C THR A 83 32.36 19.61 2.19
N THR A 84 32.89 19.46 3.40
CA THR A 84 32.38 18.54 4.41
C THR A 84 31.67 19.34 5.51
N SER A 85 30.44 18.96 5.83
CA SER A 85 29.69 19.45 7.00
C SER A 85 28.98 18.27 7.66
N THR A 86 28.20 18.52 8.72
CA THR A 86 27.41 17.48 9.38
C THR A 86 26.55 16.72 8.36
N ALA A 87 26.62 15.39 8.39
CA ALA A 87 25.87 14.52 7.50
C ALA A 87 24.38 14.48 7.87
N ILE A 88 23.50 14.49 6.87
CA ILE A 88 22.05 14.46 7.04
C ILE A 88 21.43 13.16 6.51
N SER A 89 21.74 12.78 5.27
CA SER A 89 21.29 11.51 4.71
C SER A 89 22.12 11.08 3.49
N MET A 90 21.96 9.83 3.08
CA MET A 90 22.58 9.23 1.90
C MET A 90 21.54 8.42 1.12
N HIS A 91 21.73 8.30 -0.20
CA HIS A 91 20.97 7.32 -0.98
C HIS A 91 21.83 6.80 -2.12
N TYR A 92 21.99 5.49 -2.19
CA TYR A 92 22.70 4.84 -3.28
C TYR A 92 21.73 3.98 -4.09
N SER A 93 21.68 4.24 -5.40
CA SER A 93 20.97 3.39 -6.35
C SER A 93 21.91 2.34 -6.92
N GLU A 94 21.61 1.06 -6.69
CA GLU A 94 22.31 -0.02 -7.38
C GLU A 94 21.96 -0.10 -8.87
N GLU A 95 20.73 0.29 -9.24
CA GLU A 95 20.22 0.17 -10.61
C GLU A 95 20.90 1.14 -11.57
N ILE A 96 20.98 2.41 -11.17
CA ILE A 96 21.53 3.47 -12.01
C ILE A 96 22.86 4.02 -11.49
N ARG A 97 23.35 3.51 -10.35
CA ARG A 97 24.71 3.77 -9.83
C ARG A 97 24.97 5.22 -9.44
N PHE A 98 23.91 5.93 -9.06
CA PHE A 98 24.01 7.27 -8.47
C PHE A 98 24.06 7.20 -6.95
N LEU A 99 24.94 8.00 -6.37
CA LEU A 99 25.04 8.24 -4.94
C LEU A 99 24.67 9.69 -4.65
N PHE A 100 23.65 9.88 -3.83
CA PHE A 100 23.27 11.17 -3.29
C PHE A 100 23.75 11.27 -1.85
N VAL A 101 24.42 12.37 -1.52
CA VAL A 101 24.92 12.65 -0.17
C VAL A 101 24.42 14.01 0.24
N SER A 102 23.51 14.02 1.20
CA SER A 102 22.91 15.23 1.76
C SER A 102 23.63 15.61 3.05
N MET A 103 24.11 16.84 3.10
CA MET A 103 24.76 17.43 4.26
C MET A 103 24.11 18.75 4.63
N GLU A 104 24.38 19.24 5.83
CA GLU A 104 23.82 20.50 6.34
C GLU A 104 23.96 21.68 5.36
N ASN A 105 25.10 21.79 4.67
CA ASN A 105 25.37 22.91 3.76
C ASN A 105 24.96 22.67 2.30
N ASN A 106 24.92 21.43 1.83
CA ASN A 106 24.67 21.12 0.41
C ASN A 106 24.31 19.63 0.20
N THR A 107 23.66 19.33 -0.93
CA THR A 107 23.49 17.96 -1.40
C THR A 107 24.40 17.70 -2.60
N TYR A 108 25.16 16.61 -2.56
CA TYR A 108 26.05 16.18 -3.62
C TYR A 108 25.50 14.95 -4.35
N VAL A 109 25.81 14.87 -5.65
CA VAL A 109 25.58 13.69 -6.47
C VAL A 109 26.91 13.18 -7.03
N LEU A 110 27.11 11.87 -6.97
CA LEU A 110 28.24 11.15 -7.56
C LEU A 110 27.71 10.03 -8.44
N HIS A 111 28.34 9.81 -9.59
CA HIS A 111 28.06 8.67 -10.46
C HIS A 111 29.15 7.62 -10.30
N PHE A 112 28.75 6.35 -10.19
CA PHE A 112 29.67 5.23 -10.10
C PHE A 112 29.82 4.54 -11.45
N ASN A 113 30.99 4.70 -12.07
CA ASN A 113 31.29 4.16 -13.40
C ASN A 113 31.44 2.61 -13.43
N GLY A 114 31.37 1.96 -12.26
CA GLY A 114 31.53 0.53 -12.08
C GLY A 114 32.88 0.10 -11.52
N THR A 115 33.84 1.01 -11.42
CA THR A 115 35.08 0.80 -10.67
C THR A 115 35.21 1.83 -9.54
N GLU A 116 34.95 3.10 -9.82
CA GLU A 116 35.13 4.20 -8.88
C GLU A 116 34.02 5.24 -9.02
N PHE A 117 33.93 6.13 -8.02
CA PHE A 117 33.02 7.27 -8.07
C PHE A 117 33.66 8.41 -8.84
N GLU A 118 32.89 9.03 -9.71
CA GLU A 118 33.23 10.27 -10.38
C GLU A 118 33.20 11.47 -9.42
N GLU A 119 33.67 12.62 -9.91
CA GLU A 119 33.70 13.85 -9.15
C GLU A 119 32.30 14.26 -8.66
N ALA A 120 32.22 14.63 -7.39
CA ALA A 120 30.99 15.05 -6.75
C ALA A 120 30.51 16.41 -7.25
N LYS A 121 29.25 16.45 -7.68
CA LYS A 121 28.59 17.67 -8.15
C LYS A 121 27.57 18.14 -7.13
N GLY A 122 27.64 19.41 -6.75
CA GLY A 122 26.65 20.03 -5.86
C GLY A 122 25.31 20.23 -6.58
N LEU A 123 24.22 19.98 -5.89
CA LEU A 123 22.86 20.24 -6.36
C LEU A 123 22.38 21.60 -5.85
N PRO A 124 21.66 22.38 -6.67
CA PRO A 124 21.30 23.75 -6.32
C PRO A 124 20.06 23.79 -5.40
N PHE A 125 20.18 23.21 -4.21
CA PHE A 125 19.12 23.24 -3.19
C PHE A 125 19.56 24.08 -1.99
N ASP A 126 18.66 24.94 -1.52
CA ASP A 126 18.88 25.76 -0.32
C ASP A 126 18.70 24.98 1.00
N PHE A 127 18.41 23.68 0.90
CA PHE A 127 18.13 22.80 2.03
C PHE A 127 18.65 21.38 1.78
N PRO A 128 19.04 20.66 2.84
CA PRO A 128 19.36 19.24 2.75
C PRO A 128 18.13 18.40 2.41
N LEU A 129 18.39 17.22 1.83
CA LEU A 129 17.38 16.22 1.51
C LEU A 129 17.41 15.04 2.50
N VAL A 130 16.26 14.41 2.74
CA VAL A 130 16.05 13.21 3.58
C VAL A 130 14.93 12.32 3.03
N ASN A 131 14.74 11.14 3.61
CA ASN A 131 13.64 10.21 3.31
C ASN A 131 13.58 9.78 1.85
N TRP A 132 14.71 9.44 1.24
CA TRP A 132 14.80 9.08 -0.18
C TRP A 132 13.87 7.93 -0.57
N CYS A 133 13.34 8.01 -1.79
CA CYS A 133 12.55 6.98 -2.45
C CYS A 133 12.99 6.87 -3.89
N GLU A 134 13.05 5.64 -4.40
CA GLU A 134 13.46 5.35 -5.77
C GLU A 134 12.48 4.39 -6.44
N CYS A 135 12.19 4.63 -7.71
CA CYS A 135 11.44 3.71 -8.54
C CYS A 135 11.76 3.94 -10.02
N ALA A 136 12.24 2.89 -10.70
CA ALA A 136 12.52 2.89 -12.14
C ALA A 136 13.40 4.09 -12.57
N GLY A 137 14.47 4.35 -11.83
CA GLY A 137 15.43 5.43 -12.10
C GLY A 137 14.97 6.85 -11.74
N VAL A 138 13.78 7.03 -11.17
CA VAL A 138 13.34 8.30 -10.59
C VAL A 138 13.59 8.29 -9.09
N PHE A 139 13.92 9.46 -8.55
CA PHE A 139 14.12 9.69 -7.12
C PHE A 139 13.14 10.72 -6.60
N ALA A 140 12.72 10.55 -5.36
CA ALA A 140 12.04 11.56 -4.58
C ALA A 140 12.70 11.66 -3.20
N ALA A 141 12.87 12.89 -2.70
CA ALA A 141 13.38 13.17 -1.37
C ALA A 141 12.62 14.35 -0.75
N LEU A 142 12.65 14.47 0.58
CA LEU A 142 12.01 15.56 1.31
C LEU A 142 13.05 16.57 1.76
N SER A 143 12.67 17.84 1.83
CA SER A 143 13.49 18.89 2.44
C SER A 143 13.68 18.65 3.94
N HIS A 144 14.89 18.80 4.47
CA HIS A 144 15.18 18.75 5.89
C HIS A 144 15.45 20.16 6.46
N PRO A 145 15.04 20.46 7.71
CA PRO A 145 14.33 19.61 8.67
C PRO A 145 12.81 19.65 8.57
N SER A 146 12.25 20.52 7.72
CA SER A 146 10.82 20.83 7.72
C SER A 146 9.94 19.73 7.11
N CYS A 147 10.50 18.86 6.27
CA CYS A 147 9.76 17.93 5.40
C CYS A 147 8.62 18.58 4.61
N GLY A 148 8.70 19.90 4.38
CA GLY A 148 7.64 20.71 3.77
C GLY A 148 7.77 20.89 2.26
N SER A 149 8.81 20.37 1.63
CA SER A 149 8.96 20.31 0.18
C SER A 149 9.43 18.93 -0.25
N VAL A 150 8.93 18.46 -1.38
CA VAL A 150 9.41 17.25 -2.05
C VAL A 150 10.25 17.65 -3.26
N VAL A 151 11.38 16.98 -3.43
CA VAL A 151 12.28 17.13 -4.57
C VAL A 151 12.26 15.84 -5.36
N PHE A 152 11.93 15.94 -6.63
CA PHE A 152 12.04 14.87 -7.60
C PHE A 152 13.35 15.04 -8.36
N LEU A 153 14.07 13.95 -8.56
CA LEU A 153 15.29 13.93 -9.35
C LEU A 153 15.19 12.80 -10.36
N TYR A 154 15.59 13.05 -11.60
CA TYR A 154 15.80 11.96 -12.55
C TYR A 154 17.00 12.23 -13.46
N PRO A 155 17.96 11.29 -13.47
CA PRO A 155 19.11 11.37 -14.35
C PRO A 155 18.74 10.84 -15.73
N TYR A 156 19.10 11.61 -16.75
CA TYR A 156 18.98 11.20 -18.14
C TYR A 156 20.25 11.60 -18.91
N GLY A 157 20.97 10.58 -19.39
CA GLY A 157 22.32 10.78 -19.93
C GLY A 157 23.23 11.41 -18.87
N ASN A 158 23.85 12.54 -19.20
CA ASN A 158 24.76 13.26 -18.31
C ASN A 158 24.07 14.40 -17.53
N THR A 159 22.75 14.56 -17.68
CA THR A 159 21.99 15.64 -17.06
C THR A 159 21.13 15.08 -15.95
N LEU A 160 21.27 15.64 -14.75
CA LEU A 160 20.34 15.41 -13.65
C LEU A 160 19.31 16.53 -13.66
N TYR A 161 18.07 16.18 -13.93
CA TYR A 161 16.95 17.10 -13.86
C TYR A 161 16.33 17.04 -12.48
N THR A 162 15.91 18.19 -11.97
CA THR A 162 15.37 18.34 -10.62
C THR A 162 14.09 19.16 -10.65
N GLN A 163 13.17 18.82 -9.76
CA GLN A 163 11.88 19.47 -9.62
C GLN A 163 11.53 19.56 -8.13
N THR A 164 11.23 20.74 -7.63
CA THR A 164 10.82 20.96 -6.23
C THR A 164 9.36 21.37 -6.13
N LYS A 165 8.60 20.74 -5.24
CA LYS A 165 7.21 21.08 -4.95
C LYS A 165 7.02 21.30 -3.45
N THR A 166 6.48 22.45 -3.08
CA THR A 166 6.07 22.74 -1.70
C THR A 166 4.79 21.98 -1.35
N LEU A 167 4.80 21.35 -0.17
CA LEU A 167 3.68 20.58 0.37
C LEU A 167 2.79 21.48 1.22
N THR A 168 1.51 21.13 1.35
CA THR A 168 0.57 21.86 2.22
C THR A 168 0.85 21.61 3.70
N ASP A 169 1.26 20.39 4.03
CA ASP A 169 1.68 19.95 5.35
C ASP A 169 2.98 19.14 5.22
N PRO A 170 3.82 19.07 6.26
CA PRO A 170 5.01 18.23 6.25
C PRO A 170 4.69 16.75 6.01
N ALA A 171 5.48 16.08 5.16
CA ALA A 171 5.39 14.64 4.99
C ALA A 171 6.14 13.88 6.10
N THR A 172 5.50 12.86 6.67
CA THR A 172 6.05 11.98 7.72
C THR A 172 6.64 10.69 7.15
N ALA A 173 6.09 10.21 6.05
CA ALA A 173 6.58 9.04 5.33
C ALA A 173 6.31 9.21 3.83
N GLN A 174 7.17 8.62 2.99
CA GLN A 174 6.94 8.55 1.55
C GLN A 174 7.37 7.19 0.97
N CYS A 175 6.75 6.82 -0.14
CA CYS A 175 7.06 5.60 -0.89
C CYS A 175 6.75 5.84 -2.38
N MET A 176 7.61 5.35 -3.27
CA MET A 176 7.37 5.42 -4.71
C MET A 176 7.16 4.03 -5.32
N LEU A 177 6.18 3.94 -6.21
CA LEU A 177 5.74 2.70 -6.85
C LEU A 177 5.61 2.87 -8.35
N LEU A 178 5.83 1.78 -9.09
CA LEU A 178 5.55 1.73 -10.53
C LEU A 178 4.07 1.39 -10.75
N GLY A 179 3.42 2.16 -11.62
CA GLY A 179 2.05 1.93 -12.06
C GLY A 179 1.92 0.61 -12.84
N SER A 180 0.69 0.09 -12.91
CA SER A 180 0.39 -1.15 -13.64
C SER A 180 0.57 -1.04 -15.16
N ASP A 181 0.71 0.20 -15.67
CA ASP A 181 1.09 0.48 -17.05
C ASP A 181 2.61 0.34 -17.30
N CYS A 182 3.39 0.07 -16.25
CA CYS A 182 4.86 -0.01 -16.26
C CYS A 182 5.56 1.28 -16.72
N VAL A 183 4.84 2.40 -16.74
CA VAL A 183 5.34 3.68 -17.25
C VAL A 183 5.12 4.78 -16.22
N SER A 184 3.96 4.85 -15.57
CA SER A 184 3.70 5.87 -14.56
C SER A 184 4.47 5.56 -13.27
N GLN A 185 5.16 6.53 -12.66
CA GLN A 185 5.52 6.42 -11.24
C GLN A 185 4.45 7.08 -10.37
N LEU A 186 4.23 6.48 -9.21
CA LEU A 186 3.29 6.91 -8.18
C LEU A 186 4.07 7.14 -6.90
N LEU A 187 4.25 8.40 -6.50
CA LEU A 187 4.74 8.74 -5.17
C LEU A 187 3.54 8.87 -4.24
N ILE A 188 3.59 8.18 -3.10
CA ILE A 188 2.60 8.22 -2.04
C ILE A 188 3.28 8.81 -0.81
N GLN A 189 2.66 9.82 -0.21
CA GLN A 189 3.16 10.48 0.99
C GLN A 189 2.09 10.48 2.07
N VAL A 190 2.51 10.25 3.32
CA VAL A 190 1.67 10.42 4.52
C VAL A 190 2.01 11.75 5.13
N LEU A 191 1.07 12.69 5.11
CA LEU A 191 1.25 14.02 5.69
C LEU A 191 1.06 13.98 7.22
N ALA A 192 1.57 14.99 7.91
CA ALA A 192 1.49 15.11 9.37
C ALA A 192 0.04 15.14 9.90
N ASN A 193 -0.89 15.63 9.09
CA ASN A 193 -2.34 15.61 9.36
C ASN A 193 -2.99 14.23 9.09
N GLN A 194 -2.20 13.19 8.84
CA GLN A 194 -2.60 11.82 8.47
C GLN A 194 -3.31 11.69 7.12
N ASN A 195 -3.36 12.75 6.31
CA ASN A 195 -3.85 12.67 4.95
C ASN A 195 -2.79 12.03 4.04
N LEU A 196 -3.27 11.33 3.01
CA LEU A 196 -2.43 10.76 1.97
C LEU A 196 -2.37 11.73 0.79
N GLN A 197 -1.17 12.08 0.37
CA GLN A 197 -0.92 12.81 -0.86
C GLN A 197 -0.32 11.88 -1.91
N LEU A 198 -0.79 11.99 -3.14
CA LEU A 198 -0.27 11.20 -4.26
C LEU A 198 0.21 12.09 -5.39
N PHE A 199 1.39 11.79 -5.90
CA PHE A 199 1.91 12.34 -7.14
C PHE A 199 2.00 11.23 -8.18
N ARG A 200 1.56 11.50 -9.41
CA ARG A 200 1.68 10.58 -10.53
C ARG A 200 2.40 11.25 -11.69
N SER A 201 3.47 10.64 -12.18
CA SER A 201 4.13 11.05 -13.42
C SER A 201 3.51 10.36 -14.64
N CYS A 202 3.60 11.02 -15.81
CA CYS A 202 3.22 10.43 -17.10
C CYS A 202 4.28 10.78 -18.15
N TRP A 203 5.09 9.80 -18.57
CA TRP A 203 6.31 9.92 -19.40
C TRP A 203 6.10 10.22 -20.89
N LEU A 204 5.14 11.07 -21.22
CA LEU A 204 4.65 11.15 -22.58
C LEU A 204 5.33 12.19 -23.47
N MET A 205 6.22 13.02 -22.92
CA MET A 205 7.04 14.00 -23.65
C MET A 205 8.49 13.98 -23.13
N GLU A 206 9.40 14.73 -23.76
CA GLU A 206 10.76 15.07 -23.26
C GLU A 206 10.79 15.33 -21.74
N PRO A 207 11.94 15.40 -21.05
CA PRO A 207 12.02 15.58 -19.59
C PRO A 207 11.51 16.96 -19.09
N ASP A 208 10.32 17.37 -19.52
CA ASP A 208 9.28 17.95 -18.68
C ASP A 208 8.93 16.93 -17.59
N PHE A 209 9.83 16.83 -16.61
CA PHE A 209 9.41 16.74 -15.21
C PHE A 209 8.27 17.71 -15.08
N TRP A 210 7.04 17.28 -14.84
CA TRP A 210 6.21 17.73 -13.74
C TRP A 210 5.00 16.81 -13.76
N VAL A 211 4.81 16.09 -12.65
CA VAL A 211 3.50 15.65 -12.20
C VAL A 211 2.55 16.82 -12.46
N LYS A 212 1.62 16.69 -13.44
CA LYS A 212 0.55 17.67 -13.56
C LYS A 212 -0.09 17.77 -12.18
N ASP A 213 -0.26 18.98 -11.68
CA ASP A 213 -0.89 19.35 -10.40
C ASP A 213 -2.33 18.81 -10.32
N VAL A 214 -2.48 17.49 -10.34
CA VAL A 214 -3.73 16.79 -10.20
C VAL A 214 -3.65 16.13 -8.86
N GLU A 215 -3.78 16.96 -7.84
CA GLU A 215 -4.11 16.51 -6.51
C GLU A 215 -5.29 15.53 -6.63
N ARG A 216 -5.12 14.34 -6.05
CA ARG A 216 -6.13 13.28 -6.07
C ARG A 216 -6.59 13.08 -4.65
N SER A 217 -7.89 13.24 -4.43
CA SER A 217 -8.49 12.89 -3.15
C SER A 217 -8.76 11.38 -3.13
N MET A 218 -8.35 10.72 -2.05
CA MET A 218 -8.76 9.36 -1.76
C MET A 218 -10.22 9.39 -1.31
N LEU A 219 -11.10 8.85 -2.16
CA LEU A 219 -12.49 8.64 -1.77
C LEU A 219 -12.63 7.18 -1.34
N GLU A 220 -13.10 6.99 -0.11
CA GLU A 220 -13.65 5.70 0.31
C GLU A 220 -14.82 5.40 -0.63
N THR A 221 -14.64 4.42 -1.51
CA THR A 221 -15.77 3.96 -2.31
C THR A 221 -16.68 3.20 -1.35
N GLU A 222 -17.99 3.38 -1.49
CA GLU A 222 -18.96 2.50 -0.82
C GLU A 222 -18.45 1.07 -0.93
N VAL A 223 -18.32 0.41 0.22
CA VAL A 223 -18.00 -1.01 0.32
C VAL A 223 -18.93 -1.69 -0.66
N ARG A 224 -18.40 -2.17 -1.80
CA ARG A 224 -19.23 -2.96 -2.71
C ARG A 224 -19.84 -4.03 -1.81
N PRO A 225 -21.17 -4.10 -1.65
CA PRO A 225 -21.75 -5.27 -1.06
C PRO A 225 -21.31 -6.37 -2.00
N CYS A 226 -20.33 -7.18 -1.58
CA CYS A 226 -20.15 -8.47 -2.21
C CYS A 226 -21.54 -9.07 -2.13
N THR A 227 -22.18 -9.24 -3.29
CA THR A 227 -23.36 -10.07 -3.41
C THR A 227 -23.00 -11.32 -2.65
N VAL A 228 -23.63 -11.50 -1.48
CA VAL A 228 -23.45 -12.67 -0.66
C VAL A 228 -23.95 -13.78 -1.55
N MET A 229 -23.03 -14.42 -2.27
CA MET A 229 -23.33 -15.71 -2.82
C MET A 229 -23.59 -16.54 -1.58
N GLU A 230 -24.86 -16.90 -1.40
CA GLU A 230 -25.20 -18.07 -0.61
C GLU A 230 -24.49 -19.21 -1.32
N ASP A 231 -23.23 -19.43 -0.96
CA ASP A 231 -22.53 -20.61 -1.38
C ASP A 231 -23.37 -21.77 -0.82
N GLU A 232 -24.00 -22.53 -1.72
CA GLU A 232 -24.63 -23.84 -1.49
C GLU A 232 -23.58 -24.89 -1.06
N ILE A 233 -22.58 -24.49 -0.28
CA ILE A 233 -21.62 -25.38 0.35
C ILE A 233 -22.29 -25.88 1.64
N PRO A 234 -22.34 -27.20 1.87
CA PRO A 234 -22.87 -27.77 3.11
C PRO A 234 -22.24 -27.08 4.32
N GLU A 235 -23.03 -26.74 5.34
CA GLU A 235 -22.51 -26.09 6.53
C GLU A 235 -21.32 -26.89 7.08
N PRO A 236 -20.11 -26.30 7.16
CA PRO A 236 -18.95 -27.01 7.67
C PRO A 236 -19.21 -27.40 9.13
N ASP A 237 -19.06 -28.70 9.43
CA ASP A 237 -19.27 -29.24 10.79
C ASP A 237 -18.34 -28.54 11.80
N MET A 238 -18.77 -28.43 13.05
CA MET A 238 -18.11 -27.70 14.13
C MET A 238 -16.61 -28.02 14.22
N VAL A 239 -16.22 -29.27 13.98
CA VAL A 239 -14.82 -29.71 13.93
C VAL A 239 -14.00 -28.89 12.92
N THR A 240 -14.47 -28.78 11.69
CA THR A 240 -13.78 -28.04 10.61
C THR A 240 -13.68 -26.53 10.91
N VAL A 241 -14.61 -25.99 11.71
CA VAL A 241 -14.59 -24.57 12.10
C VAL A 241 -13.45 -24.29 13.05
N PHE A 242 -13.29 -25.12 14.10
CA PHE A 242 -12.21 -24.94 15.07
C PHE A 242 -10.84 -25.31 14.49
N GLU A 243 -10.76 -26.23 13.53
CA GLU A 243 -9.50 -26.50 12.80
C GLU A 243 -9.05 -25.31 11.94
N GLN A 244 -9.99 -24.58 11.36
CA GLN A 244 -9.69 -23.42 10.52
C GLN A 244 -9.54 -22.10 11.31
N CYS A 245 -9.87 -22.07 12.60
CA CYS A 245 -9.79 -20.88 13.43
C CYS A 245 -8.63 -20.96 14.43
N ARG A 246 -8.08 -19.80 14.81
CA ARG A 246 -7.02 -19.68 15.82
C ARG A 246 -7.58 -19.02 17.08
N PRO A 247 -7.10 -19.39 18.27
CA PRO A 247 -7.49 -18.70 19.50
C PRO A 247 -7.01 -17.25 19.47
N ILE A 248 -7.91 -16.31 19.73
CA ILE A 248 -7.58 -14.88 19.82
C ILE A 248 -6.98 -14.62 21.20
N GLN A 249 -5.79 -14.03 21.23
CA GLN A 249 -5.06 -13.79 22.49
C GLN A 249 -5.36 -12.40 23.09
N LYS A 250 -5.59 -11.39 22.25
CA LYS A 250 -5.83 -10.00 22.68
C LYS A 250 -7.33 -9.76 22.90
N LEU A 251 -7.83 -10.22 24.04
CA LEU A 251 -9.24 -10.10 24.44
C LEU A 251 -9.36 -9.32 25.73
N GLU A 252 -10.48 -8.61 25.86
CA GLU A 252 -10.90 -7.94 27.08
C GLU A 252 -12.33 -8.39 27.42
N PHE A 253 -12.56 -8.75 28.68
CA PHE A 253 -13.87 -9.15 29.19
C PHE A 253 -14.33 -8.14 30.24
N TYR A 254 -15.56 -7.65 30.10
CA TYR A 254 -16.18 -6.76 31.09
C TYR A 254 -17.65 -7.12 31.32
N SER A 255 -18.18 -6.71 32.47
CA SER A 255 -19.56 -6.96 32.88
C SER A 255 -19.97 -5.91 33.91
N LYS A 256 -21.06 -5.18 33.65
CA LYS A 256 -21.60 -4.22 34.62
C LYS A 256 -22.21 -4.94 35.82
N ALA A 257 -22.82 -6.10 35.57
CA ALA A 257 -23.37 -6.96 36.62
C ALA A 257 -22.33 -7.47 37.62
N LEU A 258 -21.10 -7.71 37.18
CA LEU A 258 -20.01 -8.27 37.98
C LEU A 258 -18.97 -7.23 38.44
N GLU A 259 -19.10 -5.98 38.02
CA GLU A 259 -18.14 -4.89 38.26
C GLU A 259 -17.86 -4.64 39.75
N GLN A 260 -18.83 -4.90 40.63
CA GLN A 260 -18.65 -4.78 42.09
C GLN A 260 -17.74 -5.86 42.69
N VAL A 261 -17.49 -6.96 41.96
CA VAL A 261 -16.73 -8.12 42.44
C VAL A 261 -15.43 -8.28 41.66
N TYR A 262 -15.45 -8.03 40.35
CA TYR A 262 -14.30 -8.13 39.47
C TYR A 262 -14.20 -6.86 38.62
N ASP A 263 -13.03 -6.23 38.62
CA ASP A 263 -12.74 -5.24 37.59
C ASP A 263 -12.48 -5.93 36.23
N THR A 264 -12.36 -5.13 35.16
CA THR A 264 -12.13 -5.63 33.80
C THR A 264 -10.86 -6.50 33.68
N ALA A 265 -9.78 -6.13 34.39
CA ALA A 265 -8.51 -6.84 34.30
C ALA A 265 -8.56 -8.19 35.02
N GLU A 266 -9.16 -8.23 36.21
CA GLU A 266 -9.36 -9.44 37.00
C GLU A 266 -10.34 -10.39 36.32
N LEU A 267 -11.47 -9.87 35.80
CA LEU A 267 -12.45 -10.66 35.06
C LEU A 267 -11.81 -11.34 33.84
N THR A 268 -11.06 -10.56 33.04
CA THR A 268 -10.31 -11.06 31.88
C THR A 268 -9.32 -12.15 32.29
N LYS A 269 -8.53 -11.91 33.36
CA LYS A 269 -7.54 -12.87 33.85
C LYS A 269 -8.19 -14.18 34.30
N ARG A 270 -9.30 -14.12 35.02
CA ARG A 270 -10.02 -15.30 35.54
C ARG A 270 -10.64 -16.13 34.41
N ILE A 271 -11.23 -15.50 33.41
CA ILE A 271 -11.87 -16.20 32.28
C ILE A 271 -10.86 -16.88 31.36
N ILE A 272 -9.68 -16.27 31.16
CA ILE A 272 -8.65 -16.79 30.24
C ILE A 272 -7.75 -17.84 30.92
N SER A 273 -7.41 -17.65 32.20
CA SER A 273 -6.47 -18.53 32.91
C SER A 273 -7.15 -19.84 33.33
N SER A 274 -6.55 -20.98 32.96
CA SER A 274 -6.99 -22.28 33.43
C SER A 274 -6.85 -22.39 34.95
N GLY A 275 -7.96 -22.64 35.66
CA GLY A 275 -7.98 -22.89 37.11
C GLY A 275 -8.60 -21.78 37.95
N MET A 276 -9.04 -20.66 37.35
CA MET A 276 -9.83 -19.64 38.02
C MET A 276 -11.24 -19.60 37.42
N SER A 277 -12.27 -19.44 38.26
CA SER A 277 -13.65 -19.26 37.81
C SER A 277 -14.17 -17.87 38.15
N VAL A 278 -15.13 -17.43 37.35
CA VAL A 278 -15.94 -16.24 37.60
C VAL A 278 -17.23 -16.66 38.27
N VAL A 279 -17.58 -16.02 39.38
CA VAL A 279 -18.78 -16.35 40.16
C VAL A 279 -19.73 -15.16 40.20
N CYS A 280 -20.95 -15.34 39.71
CA CYS A 280 -22.05 -14.42 39.95
C CYS A 280 -22.74 -14.77 41.27
N LEU A 281 -22.87 -13.80 42.18
CA LEU A 281 -23.42 -14.00 43.54
C LEU A 281 -24.80 -13.38 43.76
N LYS A 282 -25.25 -12.45 42.90
CA LYS A 282 -26.42 -11.60 43.20
C LYS A 282 -27.53 -11.65 42.15
N GLN A 283 -27.20 -11.85 40.87
CA GLN A 283 -28.16 -11.67 39.78
C GLN A 283 -28.55 -13.00 39.14
N LYS A 284 -29.84 -13.17 38.85
CA LYS A 284 -30.36 -14.33 38.09
C LYS A 284 -30.04 -14.23 36.61
N GLU A 285 -29.79 -13.04 36.11
CA GLU A 285 -29.32 -12.81 34.74
C GLU A 285 -28.15 -11.84 34.81
N PHE A 286 -27.07 -12.13 34.09
CA PHE A 286 -25.91 -11.25 34.02
C PHE A 286 -25.25 -11.35 32.64
N GLU A 287 -24.69 -10.24 32.18
CA GLU A 287 -23.98 -10.16 30.92
C GLU A 287 -22.47 -10.29 31.11
N VAL A 288 -21.80 -10.92 30.16
CA VAL A 288 -20.35 -10.82 29.97
C VAL A 288 -20.12 -10.36 28.55
N VAL A 289 -19.46 -9.22 28.38
CA VAL A 289 -19.11 -8.69 27.08
C VAL A 289 -17.67 -9.07 26.76
N VAL A 290 -17.47 -9.59 25.57
CA VAL A 290 -16.16 -9.94 25.02
C VAL A 290 -15.79 -8.93 23.95
N LYS A 291 -14.67 -8.25 24.13
CA LYS A 291 -14.12 -7.30 23.17
C LYS A 291 -12.82 -7.82 22.58
N ASN A 292 -12.79 -7.90 21.25
CA ASN A 292 -11.60 -8.24 20.49
C ASN A 292 -10.72 -6.99 20.27
N LEU A 293 -9.50 -7.02 20.80
CA LEU A 293 -8.52 -5.95 20.65
C LEU A 293 -7.54 -6.20 19.48
N ASP A 294 -7.64 -7.34 18.81
CA ASP A 294 -6.86 -7.63 17.60
C ASP A 294 -7.56 -7.09 16.35
N TRP A 295 -7.03 -6.00 15.80
CA TRP A 295 -7.55 -5.33 14.61
C TRP A 295 -7.53 -6.18 13.33
N ASN A 296 -6.70 -7.23 13.30
CA ASN A 296 -6.51 -8.09 12.13
C ASN A 296 -7.35 -9.39 12.19
N CYS A 297 -7.94 -9.71 13.34
CA CYS A 297 -8.74 -10.93 13.54
C CYS A 297 -10.24 -10.64 13.63
N ILE A 298 -11.06 -11.61 13.25
CA ILE A 298 -12.52 -11.60 13.39
C ILE A 298 -12.95 -12.78 14.23
N MET A 299 -13.84 -12.56 15.20
CA MET A 299 -14.42 -13.62 16.00
C MET A 299 -15.34 -14.51 15.14
N CYS A 300 -15.09 -15.81 15.16
CA CYS A 300 -15.83 -16.81 14.37
C CYS A 300 -16.49 -17.88 15.25
N ALA A 301 -15.97 -18.12 16.46
CA ALA A 301 -16.57 -19.05 17.40
C ALA A 301 -16.18 -18.73 18.85
N LEU A 302 -16.97 -19.25 19.79
CA LEU A 302 -16.72 -19.23 21.22
C LEU A 302 -16.78 -20.66 21.76
N ARG A 303 -16.04 -20.91 22.83
CA ARG A 303 -16.11 -22.14 23.62
C ARG A 303 -16.25 -21.76 25.09
N ILE A 304 -17.36 -22.17 25.70
CA ILE A 304 -17.67 -21.89 27.10
C ILE A 304 -17.51 -23.17 27.90
N GLU A 305 -16.67 -23.13 28.92
CA GLU A 305 -16.46 -24.24 29.83
C GLU A 305 -17.24 -24.02 31.13
N VAL A 306 -18.00 -25.04 31.53
CA VAL A 306 -18.80 -25.03 32.76
C VAL A 306 -18.64 -26.34 33.52
N THR A 307 -18.71 -26.23 34.85
CA THR A 307 -18.72 -27.35 35.78
C THR A 307 -20.15 -27.65 36.23
N PRO A 308 -20.50 -28.90 36.57
CA PRO A 308 -21.86 -29.28 36.93
C PRO A 308 -22.36 -28.55 38.19
N ASP A 309 -21.45 -28.28 39.14
CA ASP A 309 -21.75 -27.52 40.33
C ASP A 309 -21.87 -26.04 40.00
N LYS A 310 -23.00 -25.43 40.38
CA LYS A 310 -23.26 -23.98 40.23
C LYS A 310 -23.18 -23.48 38.78
N CYS A 311 -23.53 -24.30 37.78
CA CYS A 311 -23.57 -23.86 36.38
C CYS A 311 -24.72 -22.88 36.08
N PRO A 312 -24.51 -21.84 35.25
CA PRO A 312 -25.61 -21.11 34.62
C PRO A 312 -26.56 -22.05 33.88
N THR A 313 -27.84 -21.71 33.84
CA THR A 313 -28.87 -22.53 33.19
C THR A 313 -28.79 -22.45 31.67
N ALA A 314 -28.60 -21.25 31.13
CA ALA A 314 -28.43 -21.06 29.69
C ALA A 314 -27.65 -19.77 29.40
N VAL A 315 -27.06 -19.69 28.22
CA VAL A 315 -26.46 -18.48 27.66
C VAL A 315 -27.20 -18.09 26.39
N THR A 316 -27.43 -16.80 26.20
CA THR A 316 -28.02 -16.24 24.98
C THR A 316 -26.97 -15.43 24.24
N VAL A 317 -26.70 -15.79 22.98
CA VAL A 317 -25.73 -15.15 22.10
C VAL A 317 -26.39 -14.89 20.74
N PHE A 318 -26.34 -13.65 20.24
CA PHE A 318 -27.04 -13.24 19.01
C PHE A 318 -28.53 -13.65 18.97
N GLY A 319 -29.22 -13.59 20.11
CA GLY A 319 -30.63 -14.00 20.24
C GLY A 319 -30.87 -15.52 20.27
N LYS A 320 -29.84 -16.35 20.09
CA LYS A 320 -29.95 -17.82 20.22
C LYS A 320 -29.66 -18.25 21.66
N LYS A 321 -30.62 -18.92 22.29
CA LYS A 321 -30.48 -19.48 23.64
C LYS A 321 -29.89 -20.89 23.60
N ILE A 322 -28.85 -21.13 24.39
CA ILE A 322 -28.12 -22.40 24.48
C ILE A 322 -28.19 -22.88 25.93
N ASN A 323 -28.69 -24.09 26.14
CA ASN A 323 -28.77 -24.69 27.46
C ASN A 323 -27.37 -25.15 27.91
N LEU A 324 -26.94 -24.70 29.09
CA LEU A 324 -25.62 -25.01 29.65
C LEU A 324 -25.67 -26.08 30.75
N GLN A 325 -26.87 -26.54 31.14
CA GLN A 325 -27.01 -27.57 32.17
C GLN A 325 -26.35 -28.88 31.72
N ALA A 326 -25.34 -29.31 32.45
CA ALA A 326 -24.61 -30.55 32.21
C ALA A 326 -24.45 -31.34 33.51
N LYS A 327 -24.53 -32.68 33.42
CA LYS A 327 -24.27 -33.59 34.55
C LYS A 327 -22.77 -33.77 34.85
N THR A 328 -21.91 -33.36 33.93
CA THR A 328 -20.45 -33.47 34.02
C THR A 328 -19.83 -32.17 33.53
N SER A 329 -18.56 -31.91 33.86
CA SER A 329 -17.84 -30.78 33.28
C SER A 329 -17.79 -30.93 31.75
N ARG A 330 -18.19 -29.88 31.02
CA ARG A 330 -18.27 -29.90 29.56
C ARG A 330 -18.00 -28.53 28.97
N MET A 331 -17.54 -28.56 27.71
CA MET A 331 -17.37 -27.38 26.88
C MET A 331 -18.54 -27.26 25.91
N PHE A 332 -19.05 -26.05 25.77
CA PHE A 332 -20.13 -25.69 24.86
C PHE A 332 -19.57 -24.81 23.74
N ASP A 333 -19.63 -25.31 22.52
CA ASP A 333 -19.11 -24.64 21.34
C ASP A 333 -20.22 -23.86 20.63
N ILE A 334 -19.95 -22.58 20.36
CA ILE A 334 -20.86 -21.64 19.74
C ILE A 334 -20.21 -21.12 18.47
N ARG A 335 -20.67 -21.56 17.31
CA ARG A 335 -20.24 -21.05 16.00
C ARG A 335 -20.99 -19.78 15.66
N PHE A 336 -20.28 -18.83 15.05
CA PHE A 336 -20.91 -17.65 14.44
C PHE A 336 -21.17 -17.91 12.96
N THR A 337 -22.31 -17.45 12.48
CA THR A 337 -22.55 -17.33 11.04
C THR A 337 -21.67 -16.22 10.47
N ARG A 338 -21.40 -16.26 9.15
CA ARG A 338 -20.65 -15.20 8.48
C ARG A 338 -21.26 -13.81 8.72
N LYS A 339 -22.61 -13.72 8.72
CA LYS A 339 -23.34 -12.48 9.03
C LYS A 339 -23.06 -12.00 10.47
N GLN A 340 -23.12 -12.90 11.46
CA GLN A 340 -22.85 -12.57 12.87
C GLN A 340 -21.40 -12.12 13.11
N SER A 341 -20.42 -12.80 12.50
CA SER A 341 -19.01 -12.42 12.57
C SER A 341 -18.72 -11.04 11.97
N VAL A 342 -19.48 -10.61 10.96
CA VAL A 342 -19.36 -9.26 10.38
C VAL A 342 -20.10 -8.23 11.23
N SER A 343 -21.29 -8.55 11.73
CA SER A 343 -22.12 -7.61 12.49
C SER A 343 -21.62 -7.35 13.91
N CYS A 344 -20.82 -8.24 14.49
CA CYS A 344 -20.37 -8.09 15.88
C CYS A 344 -19.40 -6.92 16.08
N ASN A 345 -18.80 -6.36 15.02
CA ASN A 345 -17.94 -5.16 15.10
C ASN A 345 -16.95 -5.16 16.28
N ASN A 346 -16.18 -6.26 16.41
CA ASN A 346 -15.23 -6.55 17.48
C ASN A 346 -15.80 -6.79 18.89
N GLU A 347 -17.11 -6.81 19.09
CA GLU A 347 -17.73 -7.00 20.41
C GLU A 347 -18.87 -8.02 20.38
N VAL A 348 -18.92 -8.91 21.37
CA VAL A 348 -20.00 -9.89 21.53
C VAL A 348 -20.47 -9.93 22.98
N THR A 349 -21.78 -9.79 23.18
CA THR A 349 -22.42 -9.90 24.50
C THR A 349 -22.96 -11.31 24.74
N LEU A 350 -22.61 -11.89 25.88
CA LEU A 350 -23.07 -13.19 26.36
C LEU A 350 -24.00 -12.98 27.55
N ASN A 351 -25.29 -13.27 27.38
CA ASN A 351 -26.28 -13.10 28.45
C ASN A 351 -26.53 -14.44 29.13
N PHE A 352 -26.04 -14.59 30.36
CA PHE A 352 -26.21 -15.79 31.17
C PHE A 352 -27.48 -15.70 32.00
N THR A 353 -28.26 -16.77 32.00
CA THR A 353 -29.48 -16.94 32.81
C THR A 353 -29.27 -18.06 33.82
N CYS A 354 -29.67 -17.83 35.06
CA CYS A 354 -29.41 -18.69 36.20
C CYS A 354 -30.67 -18.84 37.04
N ASN A 355 -31.10 -20.08 37.29
CA ASN A 355 -32.21 -20.35 38.21
C ASN A 355 -31.79 -20.15 39.68
N ASN A 356 -30.56 -20.57 40.00
CA ASN A 356 -29.97 -20.50 41.33
C ASN A 356 -28.66 -19.71 41.27
N VAL A 357 -28.36 -19.01 42.35
CA VAL A 357 -27.13 -18.25 42.55
C VAL A 357 -26.49 -18.80 43.84
N PRO A 358 -25.16 -19.01 43.93
CA PRO A 358 -24.11 -18.59 43.00
C PRO A 358 -24.07 -19.38 41.69
N ALA A 359 -23.69 -18.70 40.60
CA ALA A 359 -23.46 -19.29 39.29
C ALA A 359 -22.01 -19.08 38.83
N GLN A 360 -21.38 -20.10 38.24
CA GLN A 360 -19.95 -20.16 37.93
C GLN A 360 -19.67 -20.41 36.46
N ILE A 361 -18.78 -19.60 35.88
CA ILE A 361 -18.23 -19.77 34.54
C ILE A 361 -16.74 -20.09 34.68
N TRP A 362 -16.29 -21.18 34.07
CA TRP A 362 -14.91 -21.63 34.23
C TRP A 362 -13.97 -20.97 33.23
N SER A 363 -14.28 -21.03 31.93
CA SER A 363 -13.50 -20.34 30.91
C SER A 363 -14.34 -19.99 29.69
N ILE A 364 -13.93 -18.94 28.98
CA ILE A 364 -14.48 -18.57 27.68
C ILE A 364 -13.31 -18.37 26.72
N LYS A 365 -13.21 -19.24 25.72
CA LYS A 365 -12.19 -19.14 24.66
C LYS A 365 -12.82 -18.63 23.39
N VAL A 366 -12.17 -17.67 22.75
CA VAL A 366 -12.65 -17.06 21.50
C VAL A 366 -11.72 -17.44 20.37
N PHE A 367 -12.31 -17.90 19.28
CA PHE A 367 -11.59 -18.35 18.09
C PHE A 367 -11.96 -17.46 16.91
N GLY A 368 -10.97 -17.17 16.06
CA GLY A 368 -11.14 -16.29 14.92
C GLY A 368 -10.24 -16.64 13.74
N LYS A 369 -10.48 -15.95 12.64
CA LYS A 369 -9.64 -15.97 11.44
C LYS A 369 -9.08 -14.58 11.19
N THR A 370 -7.98 -14.49 10.44
CA THR A 370 -7.53 -13.18 9.94
C THR A 370 -8.58 -12.60 8.98
N LYS A 371 -8.70 -11.27 8.90
CA LYS A 371 -9.62 -10.57 7.98
C LYS A 371 -9.44 -11.04 6.53
N LYS A 372 -8.20 -11.35 6.14
CA LYS A 372 -7.83 -11.89 4.83
C LYS A 372 -8.40 -13.30 4.61
N GLU A 373 -8.16 -14.24 5.53
CA GLU A 373 -8.65 -15.62 5.44
C GLU A 373 -10.19 -15.71 5.54
N PHE A 374 -10.82 -14.79 6.26
CA PHE A 374 -12.28 -14.70 6.36
C PHE A 374 -12.93 -14.10 5.10
N GLY A 375 -12.15 -13.41 4.25
CA GLY A 375 -12.68 -12.63 3.13
C GLY A 375 -13.56 -11.48 3.64
N PHE A 376 -13.11 -10.76 4.65
CA PHE A 376 -13.82 -9.61 5.20
C PHE A 376 -13.85 -8.47 4.16
N PRO A 377 -14.97 -7.74 4.02
CA PRO A 377 -15.03 -6.62 3.10
C PRO A 377 -13.99 -5.57 3.50
N THR A 378 -12.96 -5.40 2.69
CA THR A 378 -12.04 -4.26 2.81
C THR A 378 -12.63 -3.10 2.03
N ALA A 379 -12.67 -1.92 2.65
CA ALA A 379 -12.98 -0.69 1.94
C ALA A 379 -12.03 -0.59 0.73
N SER A 380 -12.61 -0.56 -0.46
CA SER A 380 -11.86 -0.31 -1.68
C SER A 380 -11.80 1.19 -1.88
N TYR A 381 -10.61 1.76 -1.83
CA TYR A 381 -10.44 3.18 -2.11
C TYR A 381 -10.31 3.41 -3.60
N ARG A 382 -10.95 4.45 -4.11
CA ARG A 382 -10.77 4.92 -5.48
C ARG A 382 -10.12 6.29 -5.45
N PHE A 383 -9.17 6.46 -6.35
CA PHE A 383 -8.47 7.71 -6.54
C PHE A 383 -9.16 8.48 -7.67
N ASP A 384 -9.92 9.51 -7.32
CA ASP A 384 -10.50 10.41 -8.31
C ASP A 384 -9.61 11.64 -8.45
N GLN A 385 -9.43 12.09 -9.70
CA GLN A 385 -8.80 13.37 -9.99
C GLN A 385 -9.74 14.49 -9.52
N ILE A 386 -9.20 15.53 -8.86
CA ILE A 386 -9.99 16.72 -8.55
C ILE A 386 -10.46 17.33 -9.87
N ILE A 387 -11.79 17.43 -10.02
CA ILE A 387 -12.41 17.98 -11.21
C ILE A 387 -12.45 19.51 -11.09
N THR A 388 -11.79 20.22 -11.99
CA THR A 388 -11.86 21.68 -12.03
C THR A 388 -13.25 22.13 -12.48
N LEU A 389 -13.64 23.39 -12.19
CA LEU A 389 -14.94 23.93 -12.62
C LEU A 389 -15.16 23.83 -14.15
N PRO A 390 -14.17 24.12 -15.03
CA PRO A 390 -14.32 23.89 -16.47
C PRO A 390 -14.58 22.42 -16.83
N GLU A 391 -13.85 21.48 -16.21
CA GLU A 391 -14.02 20.04 -16.47
C GLU A 391 -15.37 19.53 -15.95
N GLN A 392 -15.83 20.05 -14.81
CA GLN A 392 -17.14 19.77 -14.24
C GLN A 392 -18.26 20.28 -15.14
N LEU A 393 -18.09 21.47 -15.73
CA LEU A 393 -19.01 22.02 -16.71
C LEU A 393 -19.08 21.15 -17.97
N VAL A 394 -17.92 20.72 -18.51
CA VAL A 394 -17.87 19.82 -19.67
C VAL A 394 -18.49 18.46 -19.35
N ALA A 395 -18.15 17.85 -18.22
CA ALA A 395 -18.73 16.57 -17.79
C ALA A 395 -20.25 16.64 -17.58
N SER A 396 -20.74 17.75 -17.01
CA SER A 396 -22.17 18.02 -16.78
C SER A 396 -22.90 18.27 -18.11
N PHE A 397 -22.27 18.98 -19.04
CA PHE A 397 -22.79 19.20 -20.38
C PHE A 397 -22.93 17.88 -21.15
N ILE A 398 -21.88 17.04 -21.17
CA ILE A 398 -21.91 15.71 -21.80
C ILE A 398 -23.01 14.83 -21.17
N SER A 399 -23.14 14.84 -19.85
CA SER A 399 -24.15 14.06 -19.13
C SER A 399 -25.57 14.56 -19.43
N THR A 400 -25.75 15.87 -19.55
CA THR A 400 -27.04 16.49 -19.90
C THR A 400 -27.42 16.15 -21.33
N CYS A 401 -26.49 16.26 -22.28
CA CYS A 401 -26.70 15.87 -23.67
C CYS A 401 -27.08 14.40 -23.80
N TYR A 402 -26.40 13.52 -23.05
CA TYR A 402 -26.74 12.10 -22.97
C TYR A 402 -28.19 11.88 -22.49
N ARG A 403 -28.59 12.51 -21.39
CA ARG A 403 -29.97 12.40 -20.85
C ARG A 403 -31.02 12.96 -21.81
N LEU A 404 -30.74 14.09 -22.46
CA LEU A 404 -31.65 14.68 -23.45
C LEU A 404 -31.82 13.77 -24.66
N HIS A 405 -30.73 13.14 -25.13
CA HIS A 405 -30.79 12.20 -26.24
C HIS A 405 -31.63 10.95 -25.89
N SER A 406 -31.42 10.38 -24.71
CA SER A 406 -32.16 9.18 -24.26
C SER A 406 -33.66 9.44 -24.10
N CYS A 407 -34.04 10.65 -23.68
CA CYS A 407 -35.44 11.06 -23.56
C CYS A 407 -36.11 11.38 -24.91
N THR A 408 -35.38 11.97 -25.87
CA THR A 408 -36.03 12.57 -27.04
C THR A 408 -36.17 11.63 -28.25
N LYS A 409 -35.32 10.59 -28.40
CA LYS A 409 -35.33 9.56 -29.49
C LYS A 409 -35.53 10.04 -30.95
N ARG A 410 -35.70 11.34 -31.21
CA ARG A 410 -36.23 11.91 -32.47
C ARG A 410 -35.20 12.70 -33.29
N LYS A 411 -34.04 13.05 -32.73
CA LYS A 411 -32.95 13.69 -33.48
C LYS A 411 -31.63 13.00 -33.15
N ARG A 412 -30.98 12.42 -34.17
CA ARG A 412 -29.60 11.94 -34.07
C ARG A 412 -28.71 13.13 -33.69
N MET A 413 -28.04 13.04 -32.55
CA MET A 413 -27.07 14.06 -32.11
C MET A 413 -25.69 13.77 -32.71
N ASP A 414 -25.63 13.46 -34.01
CA ASP A 414 -24.39 13.07 -34.69
C ASP A 414 -23.35 14.19 -34.66
N TRP A 415 -23.78 15.45 -34.49
CA TRP A 415 -22.89 16.61 -34.30
C TRP A 415 -22.06 16.55 -33.02
N LEU A 416 -22.45 15.76 -32.01
CA LEU A 416 -21.66 15.53 -30.78
C LEU A 416 -20.57 14.48 -30.97
N LEU A 417 -20.59 13.71 -32.06
CA LEU A 417 -19.62 12.64 -32.31
C LEU A 417 -18.16 13.15 -32.34
N PRO A 418 -17.83 14.26 -33.02
CA PRO A 418 -16.46 14.80 -33.00
C PRO A 418 -16.02 15.24 -31.60
N LEU A 419 -16.95 15.76 -30.79
CA LEU A 419 -16.68 16.18 -29.41
C LEU A 419 -16.39 14.98 -28.52
N ALA A 420 -17.22 13.93 -28.62
CA ALA A 420 -17.01 12.68 -27.90
C ALA A 420 -15.68 12.05 -28.30
N LEU A 421 -15.37 11.98 -29.60
CA LEU A 421 -14.11 11.42 -30.10
C LEU A 421 -12.88 12.17 -29.57
N LYS A 422 -12.91 13.50 -29.52
CA LYS A 422 -11.82 14.32 -28.95
C LYS A 422 -11.58 14.02 -27.46
N PHE A 423 -12.64 13.91 -26.66
CA PHE A 423 -12.50 13.64 -25.22
C PHE A 423 -12.28 12.16 -24.88
N THR A 424 -12.51 11.25 -25.84
CA THR A 424 -12.11 9.83 -25.73
C THR A 424 -10.75 9.54 -26.34
N ALA A 425 -10.10 10.56 -26.90
CA ALA A 425 -8.82 10.42 -27.56
C ALA A 425 -7.74 9.98 -26.55
N PRO A 426 -6.75 9.17 -26.98
CA PRO A 426 -5.76 8.58 -26.09
C PRO A 426 -4.86 9.62 -25.39
N ASP A 427 -4.75 10.81 -25.95
CA ASP A 427 -4.04 11.98 -25.44
C ASP A 427 -4.86 12.79 -24.42
N PHE A 428 -6.16 12.51 -24.26
CA PHE A 428 -7.00 13.22 -23.31
C PHE A 428 -7.00 12.57 -21.91
N GLU A 429 -6.44 13.27 -20.93
CA GLU A 429 -6.02 12.69 -19.64
C GLU A 429 -7.09 12.66 -18.52
N HIS A 430 -8.12 13.50 -18.58
CA HIS A 430 -9.06 13.63 -17.45
C HIS A 430 -10.05 12.45 -17.42
N VAL A 431 -9.93 11.58 -16.42
CA VAL A 431 -10.64 10.29 -16.33
C VAL A 431 -12.16 10.47 -16.30
N THR A 432 -12.69 11.40 -15.50
CA THR A 432 -14.15 11.61 -15.40
C THR A 432 -14.76 12.11 -16.71
N VAL A 433 -14.16 13.14 -17.33
CA VAL A 433 -14.62 13.67 -18.62
C VAL A 433 -14.47 12.61 -19.72
N ASN A 434 -13.34 11.88 -19.76
CA ASN A 434 -13.12 10.77 -20.69
C ASN A 434 -14.18 9.67 -20.51
N HIS A 435 -14.48 9.27 -19.28
CA HIS A 435 -15.50 8.27 -18.98
C HIS A 435 -16.91 8.72 -19.42
N ARG A 436 -17.29 9.97 -19.16
CA ARG A 436 -18.56 10.54 -19.65
C ARG A 436 -18.59 10.60 -21.16
N ALA A 437 -17.48 10.95 -21.81
CA ALA A 437 -17.35 10.97 -23.26
C ALA A 437 -17.43 9.56 -23.87
N LEU A 438 -16.87 8.53 -23.22
CA LEU A 438 -16.99 7.13 -23.63
C LEU A 438 -18.44 6.63 -23.55
N ILE A 439 -19.17 7.00 -22.49
CA ILE A 439 -20.62 6.70 -22.37
C ILE A 439 -21.38 7.36 -23.52
N LEU A 440 -21.11 8.65 -23.78
CA LEU A 440 -21.74 9.37 -24.88
C LEU A 440 -21.40 8.71 -26.24
N LEU A 441 -20.13 8.40 -26.50
CA LEU A 441 -19.68 7.75 -27.74
C LEU A 441 -20.33 6.39 -27.94
N ARG A 442 -20.46 5.59 -26.87
CA ARG A 442 -21.15 4.30 -26.88
C ARG A 442 -22.62 4.44 -27.28
N HIS A 443 -23.28 5.52 -26.84
CA HIS A 443 -24.67 5.81 -27.17
C HIS A 443 -24.87 6.42 -28.56
N LEU A 444 -23.91 7.20 -29.06
CA LEU A 444 -23.91 7.73 -30.42
C LEU A 444 -23.58 6.64 -31.46
N SER A 445 -22.99 5.53 -31.02
CA SER A 445 -22.65 4.40 -31.88
C SER A 445 -23.83 3.42 -32.03
N PRO A 446 -24.28 3.10 -33.25
CA PRO A 446 -25.43 2.22 -33.48
C PRO A 446 -25.19 0.76 -33.06
N SER A 447 -23.92 0.33 -32.99
CA SER A 447 -23.54 -1.03 -32.59
C SER A 447 -22.23 -1.03 -31.80
N ALA A 448 -21.98 -2.13 -31.09
CA ALA A 448 -20.73 -2.31 -30.38
C ALA A 448 -19.51 -2.36 -31.32
N SER A 449 -19.68 -2.82 -32.56
CA SER A 449 -18.62 -2.79 -33.59
C SER A 449 -18.38 -1.37 -34.10
N SER A 450 -19.43 -0.60 -34.38
CA SER A 450 -19.32 0.79 -34.85
C SER A 450 -18.64 1.69 -33.82
N PHE A 451 -18.89 1.45 -32.52
CA PHE A 451 -18.20 2.16 -31.43
C PHE A 451 -16.68 1.97 -31.49
N LEU A 452 -16.25 0.76 -31.80
CA LEU A 452 -14.84 0.41 -31.84
C LEU A 452 -14.18 0.90 -33.11
N GLU A 453 -14.83 0.74 -34.25
CA GLU A 453 -14.36 1.28 -35.53
C GLU A 453 -14.15 2.79 -35.47
N GLN A 454 -15.06 3.54 -34.84
CA GLN A 454 -14.92 4.99 -34.66
C GLN A 454 -13.76 5.36 -33.73
N LYS A 455 -13.60 4.62 -32.62
CA LYS A 455 -12.49 4.83 -31.67
C LYS A 455 -11.14 4.52 -32.33
N ASP A 456 -11.06 3.42 -33.07
CA ASP A 456 -9.86 2.96 -33.75
C ASP A 456 -9.50 3.92 -34.90
N ALA A 457 -10.48 4.36 -35.70
CA ALA A 457 -10.28 5.33 -36.77
C ALA A 457 -9.73 6.67 -36.24
N ALA A 458 -10.22 7.15 -35.10
CA ALA A 458 -9.71 8.36 -34.46
C ALA A 458 -8.24 8.18 -34.04
N LEU A 459 -7.90 7.06 -33.39
CA LEU A 459 -6.53 6.73 -33.00
C LEU A 459 -5.59 6.65 -34.22
N PHE A 460 -6.00 5.98 -35.30
CA PHE A 460 -5.21 5.89 -36.53
C PHE A 460 -5.08 7.23 -37.26
N SER A 461 -6.11 8.08 -37.23
CA SER A 461 -6.03 9.42 -37.81
C SER A 461 -5.02 10.29 -37.07
N SER A 462 -4.98 10.19 -35.74
CA SER A 462 -3.99 10.87 -34.89
C SER A 462 -2.56 10.37 -35.16
N LEU A 463 -2.37 9.05 -35.36
CA LEU A 463 -1.08 8.49 -35.78
C LEU A 463 -0.62 9.05 -37.15
N SER A 464 -1.56 9.20 -38.09
CA SER A 464 -1.25 9.68 -39.45
C SER A 464 -0.91 11.17 -39.51
N SER A 465 -1.56 12.01 -38.72
CA SER A 465 -1.26 13.44 -38.64
C SER A 465 0.10 13.71 -38.00
N HIS A 466 0.48 12.92 -36.97
CA HIS A 466 1.77 13.05 -36.30
C HIS A 466 2.95 12.50 -37.12
N ARG A 467 2.72 11.55 -38.04
CA ARG A 467 3.73 11.11 -39.02
C ARG A 467 4.24 12.26 -39.90
N ASN A 468 3.38 13.22 -40.23
CA ASN A 468 3.73 14.37 -41.06
C ASN A 468 4.49 15.46 -40.27
N ALA A 469 4.47 15.41 -38.94
CA ALA A 469 5.16 16.36 -38.05
C ALA A 469 6.55 15.88 -37.59
N GLY A 470 7.03 14.72 -38.10
CA GLY A 470 8.40 14.24 -37.89
C GLY A 470 8.65 13.47 -36.59
N THR A 471 7.75 13.50 -35.61
CA THR A 471 7.84 12.70 -34.38
C THR A 471 6.47 12.15 -33.97
N LEU A 472 6.39 10.82 -33.84
CA LEU A 472 5.24 10.15 -33.24
C LEU A 472 5.40 10.20 -31.72
N GLN A 473 4.47 10.86 -31.04
CA GLN A 473 4.45 10.98 -29.58
C GLN A 473 4.38 9.59 -28.92
N MET A 474 5.19 9.34 -27.87
CA MET A 474 5.24 8.03 -27.17
C MET A 474 3.88 7.64 -26.56
N SER A 475 3.02 8.64 -26.28
CA SER A 475 1.63 8.48 -25.83
C SER A 475 0.78 7.74 -26.84
N LEU A 476 0.91 8.10 -28.11
CA LEU A 476 0.24 7.43 -29.20
C LEU A 476 0.75 6.01 -29.38
N PHE A 477 2.05 5.76 -29.17
CA PHE A 477 2.62 4.41 -29.21
C PHE A 477 2.13 3.52 -28.06
N ASN A 478 2.09 4.03 -26.82
CA ASN A 478 1.59 3.29 -25.67
C ASN A 478 0.08 3.02 -25.75
N ALA A 479 -0.68 4.00 -26.23
CA ALA A 479 -2.09 3.83 -26.52
C ALA A 479 -2.31 2.81 -27.65
N PHE A 480 -1.50 2.87 -28.71
CA PHE A 480 -1.50 1.89 -29.78
C PHE A 480 -1.15 0.48 -29.27
N ALA A 481 -0.12 0.32 -28.43
CA ALA A 481 0.27 -0.97 -27.86
C ALA A 481 -0.82 -1.56 -26.94
N THR A 482 -1.44 -0.72 -26.10
CA THR A 482 -2.56 -1.12 -25.25
C THR A 482 -3.77 -1.54 -26.08
N GLN A 483 -4.08 -0.77 -27.13
CA GLN A 483 -5.16 -1.08 -28.04
C GLN A 483 -4.86 -2.36 -28.83
N LEU A 484 -3.62 -2.56 -29.28
CA LEU A 484 -3.16 -3.75 -29.99
C LEU A 484 -3.29 -5.00 -29.12
N LYS A 485 -2.97 -4.90 -27.82
CA LYS A 485 -3.21 -5.96 -26.83
C LYS A 485 -4.69 -6.32 -26.69
N VAL A 486 -5.58 -5.32 -26.62
CA VAL A 486 -7.04 -5.56 -26.57
C VAL A 486 -7.55 -6.18 -27.88
N MET A 487 -6.98 -5.78 -29.01
CA MET A 487 -7.34 -6.31 -30.32
C MET A 487 -6.87 -7.75 -30.51
N THR A 488 -5.65 -8.10 -30.06
CA THR A 488 -5.10 -9.46 -30.14
C THR A 488 -5.77 -10.43 -29.17
N LEU A 489 -6.17 -9.96 -27.98
CA LEU A 489 -6.81 -10.83 -26.98
C LEU A 489 -8.31 -11.03 -27.22
N HIS A 490 -9.02 -10.05 -27.79
CA HIS A 490 -10.49 -10.07 -27.82
C HIS A 490 -11.14 -9.79 -29.18
N ARG A 491 -10.43 -9.29 -30.20
CA ARG A 491 -11.04 -8.76 -31.44
C ARG A 491 -10.26 -9.03 -32.74
N VAL A 492 -9.59 -10.18 -32.79
CA VAL A 492 -8.69 -10.58 -33.89
C VAL A 492 -9.38 -10.57 -35.26
N ALA A 493 -10.64 -11.05 -35.35
CA ALA A 493 -11.39 -11.11 -36.60
C ALA A 493 -11.75 -9.72 -37.16
N SER A 494 -12.06 -8.78 -36.27
CA SER A 494 -12.40 -7.38 -36.62
C SER A 494 -11.17 -6.63 -37.14
N PHE A 495 -10.00 -6.88 -36.54
CA PHE A 495 -8.72 -6.35 -36.99
C PHE A 495 -8.34 -6.81 -38.40
N HIS A 496 -8.50 -8.10 -38.69
CA HIS A 496 -8.24 -8.66 -40.02
C HIS A 496 -9.12 -8.05 -41.12
N GLN A 497 -10.37 -7.69 -40.81
CA GLN A 497 -11.27 -7.02 -41.77
C GLN A 497 -10.86 -5.56 -42.04
N LEU A 498 -10.35 -4.85 -41.03
CA LEU A 498 -9.84 -3.48 -41.17
C LEU A 498 -8.56 -3.42 -42.01
N ILE A 499 -7.65 -4.38 -41.84
CA ILE A 499 -6.43 -4.49 -42.67
C ILE A 499 -6.78 -4.77 -44.13
N LYS A 500 -7.77 -5.62 -44.42
CA LYS A 500 -8.16 -5.95 -45.80
C LYS A 500 -8.87 -4.81 -46.55
N ARG A 501 -9.36 -3.78 -45.86
CA ARG A 501 -10.09 -2.64 -46.44
C ARG A 501 -9.19 -1.43 -46.75
N ARG A 502 -7.92 -1.47 -46.38
CA ARG A 502 -6.89 -0.51 -46.78
C ARG A 502 -5.87 -1.21 -47.67
#